data_AF-A0A348RZH4-F1
#
_entry.id   AF-A0A348RZH4-F1
#
_cell.length_a   1.000
_cell.length_b   1.000
_cell.length_c   1.000
_cell.angle_alpha   90.00
_cell.angle_beta   90.00
_cell.angle_gamma   90.00
#
_symmetry.space_group_name_H-M   'P 1'
#
loop_
_entity.id
_entity.type
_entity.pdbx_description
1 polymer ?
#
loop_
_entity_poly.entity_id
_entity_poly.type
_entity_poly.pdbx_seq_one_letter_code
_entity_poly.pdbx_strand_id
1 'polypeptide(L)'
;MFIDSVKIYAKAGDGGNGCIALLREAFRPKGGPSGGDGGRGGDIILEASHDINNLVAQYYCPRTRAKSGLPGLGKNKTGKSGATVVIKVPCGTTVWRFLDPSAPKVEKPSQKMPLLRSNHDKEEIEDDDEELQENEALKSAKIRQR
;
A
#
# COMPACT_ATOMS: atom_id res chain seq x y z
N MET A 1 -4.75 41.03 -11.51
CA MET A 1 -5.40 40.32 -10.39
C MET A 1 -4.33 39.83 -9.45
N PHE A 2 -4.44 40.09 -8.15
CA PHE A 2 -3.47 39.68 -7.12
C PHE A 2 -4.15 38.70 -6.16
N ILE A 3 -3.43 37.65 -5.77
CA ILE A 3 -3.93 36.59 -4.89
C ILE A 3 -2.81 36.24 -3.92
N ASP A 4 -3.12 36.33 -2.63
CA ASP A 4 -2.23 36.07 -1.50
C ASP A 4 -2.54 34.72 -0.81
N SER A 5 -3.77 34.22 -0.94
CA SER A 5 -4.25 33.00 -0.31
C SER A 5 -4.96 32.09 -1.31
N VAL A 6 -4.59 30.81 -1.31
CA VAL A 6 -5.21 29.81 -2.18
C VAL A 6 -5.22 28.44 -1.50
N LYS A 7 -6.27 27.65 -1.76
CA LYS A 7 -6.31 26.24 -1.39
C LYS A 7 -5.92 25.42 -2.61
N ILE A 8 -4.89 24.60 -2.46
CA ILE A 8 -4.44 23.69 -3.51
C ILE A 8 -4.56 22.24 -3.06
N TYR A 9 -4.88 21.37 -4.02
CA TYR A 9 -4.80 19.93 -3.86
C TYR A 9 -3.54 19.43 -4.55
N ALA A 10 -2.56 19.02 -3.75
CA ALA A 10 -1.32 18.41 -4.21
C ALA A 10 -1.34 16.91 -3.90
N LYS A 11 -1.10 16.08 -4.92
CA LYS A 11 -0.90 14.63 -4.75
C LYS A 11 0.42 14.21 -5.39
N ALA A 12 1.32 13.61 -4.60
CA ALA A 12 2.51 12.96 -5.13
C ALA A 12 2.15 11.82 -6.11
N GLY A 13 3.10 11.46 -6.97
CA GLY A 13 2.96 10.34 -7.87
C GLY A 13 2.89 9.04 -7.08
N ASP A 14 2.09 8.09 -7.57
CA ASP A 14 2.06 6.75 -6.98
C ASP A 14 3.33 5.98 -7.41
N GLY A 15 3.78 5.06 -6.57
CA GLY A 15 4.87 4.14 -6.93
C GLY A 15 4.45 3.16 -8.02
N GLY A 16 5.39 2.77 -8.88
CA GLY A 16 5.17 1.71 -9.86
C GLY A 16 5.07 0.35 -9.18
N ASN A 17 4.33 -0.57 -9.80
CA ASN A 17 4.26 -1.96 -9.32
C ASN A 17 5.52 -2.73 -9.72
N GLY A 18 5.98 -3.64 -8.84
CA GLY A 18 6.97 -4.65 -9.21
C GLY A 18 6.41 -5.63 -10.23
N CYS A 19 7.29 -6.21 -11.05
CA CYS A 19 6.93 -7.22 -12.03
C CYS A 19 7.30 -8.61 -11.54
N ILE A 20 6.39 -9.57 -11.64
CA ILE A 20 6.70 -10.99 -11.45
C ILE A 20 6.95 -11.57 -12.84
N ALA A 21 8.22 -11.91 -13.12
CA ALA A 21 8.61 -12.52 -14.39
C ALA A 21 9.61 -13.65 -14.14
N LEU A 22 9.63 -14.63 -15.04
CA LEU A 22 10.61 -15.72 -15.07
C LEU A 22 11.46 -15.60 -16.34
N LEU A 23 12.73 -15.94 -16.22
CA LEU A 23 13.66 -15.94 -17.36
C LEU A 23 13.29 -17.08 -18.32
N ARG A 24 13.19 -16.77 -19.63
CA ARG A 24 12.97 -17.76 -20.68
C ARG A 24 14.12 -17.70 -21.68
N GLU A 25 14.92 -18.76 -21.71
CA GLU A 25 16.07 -18.93 -22.60
C GLU A 25 15.93 -20.27 -23.33
N ALA A 26 16.42 -20.33 -24.57
CA ALA A 26 16.51 -21.60 -25.27
C ALA A 26 17.43 -22.55 -24.49
N PHE A 27 17.06 -23.83 -24.43
CA PHE A 27 17.80 -24.89 -23.71
C PHE A 27 17.88 -24.73 -22.18
N ARG A 28 17.08 -23.85 -21.58
CA ARG A 28 16.97 -23.70 -20.12
C ARG A 28 15.51 -23.88 -19.66
N PRO A 29 15.08 -25.10 -19.30
CA PRO A 29 13.68 -25.40 -19.01
C PRO A 29 13.14 -24.70 -17.74
N LYS A 30 14.00 -24.40 -16.75
CA LYS A 30 13.64 -23.67 -15.53
C LYS A 30 14.54 -22.43 -15.38
N GLY A 31 14.05 -21.28 -15.81
CA GLY A 31 14.69 -20.00 -15.56
C GLY A 31 14.36 -19.44 -14.18
N GLY A 32 15.29 -18.70 -13.59
CA GLY A 32 15.08 -18.03 -12.31
C GLY A 32 14.13 -16.83 -12.40
N PRO A 33 13.79 -16.20 -11.26
CA PRO A 33 13.04 -14.95 -11.24
C PRO A 33 13.79 -13.87 -12.02
N SER A 34 13.05 -13.11 -12.80
CA SER A 34 13.56 -12.09 -13.71
C SER A 34 12.72 -10.80 -13.65
N GLY A 35 11.98 -10.63 -12.56
CA GLY A 35 11.14 -9.47 -12.31
C GLY A 35 11.93 -8.26 -11.88
N GLY A 36 11.68 -7.10 -12.47
CA GLY A 36 12.21 -5.83 -11.99
C GLY A 36 11.26 -5.11 -11.04
N ASP A 37 11.82 -4.20 -10.24
CA ASP A 37 11.06 -3.35 -9.31
C ASP A 37 10.30 -2.23 -10.02
N GLY A 38 9.26 -1.72 -9.37
CA GLY A 38 8.57 -0.51 -9.84
C GLY A 38 9.36 0.76 -9.51
N GLY A 39 9.22 1.77 -10.37
CA GLY A 39 9.86 3.07 -10.17
C GLY A 39 9.20 3.89 -9.07
N ARG A 40 9.96 4.80 -8.44
CA ARG A 40 9.43 5.71 -7.41
C ARG A 40 8.43 6.69 -8.03
N GLY A 41 7.37 7.04 -7.30
CA GLY A 41 6.48 8.14 -7.70
C GLY A 41 7.19 9.50 -7.64
N GLY A 42 6.78 10.44 -8.48
CA GLY A 42 7.31 11.80 -8.48
C GLY A 42 6.88 12.59 -7.23
N ASP A 43 7.77 13.43 -6.72
CA ASP A 43 7.48 14.30 -5.59
C ASP A 43 6.80 15.60 -6.06
N ILE A 44 6.12 16.30 -5.15
CA ILE A 44 5.70 17.70 -5.36
C ILE A 44 6.52 18.56 -4.41
N ILE A 45 7.23 19.53 -4.97
CA ILE A 45 8.10 20.44 -4.22
C ILE A 45 7.57 21.85 -4.40
N LEU A 46 7.40 22.56 -3.29
CA LEU A 46 7.19 24.00 -3.30
C LEU A 46 8.55 24.68 -3.21
N GLU A 47 8.90 25.45 -4.24
CA GLU A 47 10.17 26.18 -4.30
C GLU A 47 9.90 27.68 -4.14
N ALA A 48 10.51 28.30 -3.12
CA ALA A 48 10.43 29.74 -2.94
C ALA A 48 11.30 30.45 -3.99
N SER A 49 10.72 31.37 -4.76
CA SER A 49 11.39 32.12 -5.81
C SER A 49 11.10 33.62 -5.67
N HIS A 50 12.13 34.43 -5.90
CA HIS A 50 12.04 35.89 -5.89
C HIS A 50 11.38 36.46 -7.16
N ASP A 51 11.26 35.64 -8.23
CA ASP A 51 10.71 36.07 -9.52
C ASP A 51 9.17 36.15 -9.49
N ILE A 52 8.54 35.67 -8.42
CA ILE A 52 7.10 35.51 -8.30
C ILE A 52 6.60 36.26 -7.07
N ASN A 53 5.61 37.12 -7.27
CA ASN A 53 5.08 38.01 -6.23
C ASN A 53 3.67 37.62 -5.75
N ASN A 54 3.00 36.66 -6.40
CA ASN A 54 1.63 36.26 -6.08
C ASN A 54 1.36 34.77 -6.34
N LEU A 55 0.18 34.28 -5.93
CA LEU A 55 -0.23 32.87 -6.07
C LEU A 55 -1.23 32.65 -7.22
N VAL A 56 -1.18 33.49 -8.26
CA VAL A 56 -2.14 33.44 -9.37
C VAL A 56 -2.00 32.14 -10.17
N ALA A 57 -0.79 31.60 -10.33
CA ALA A 57 -0.57 30.33 -11.04
C ALA A 57 -1.29 29.17 -10.36
N GLN A 58 -1.23 29.11 -9.03
CA GLN A 58 -1.86 28.11 -8.19
C GLN A 58 -3.39 28.26 -8.16
N TYR A 59 -3.89 29.48 -8.31
CA TYR A 59 -5.33 29.74 -8.38
C TYR A 59 -5.97 29.15 -9.64
N TYR A 60 -5.33 29.32 -10.81
CA TYR A 60 -5.85 28.76 -12.06
C TYR A 60 -5.61 27.26 -12.20
N CYS A 61 -4.55 26.73 -11.59
CA CYS A 61 -4.27 25.30 -11.53
C CYS A 61 -4.27 24.80 -10.07
N PRO A 62 -5.45 24.72 -9.42
CA PRO A 62 -5.53 24.37 -7.99
C PRO A 62 -5.24 22.88 -7.73
N ARG A 63 -5.23 22.04 -8.78
CA ARG A 63 -5.00 20.60 -8.67
C ARG A 63 -3.69 20.23 -9.33
N THR A 64 -2.67 19.93 -8.54
CA THR A 64 -1.36 19.53 -9.02
C THR A 64 -1.09 18.08 -8.66
N ARG A 65 -0.70 17.28 -9.65
CA ARG A 65 -0.35 15.87 -9.47
C ARG A 65 1.03 15.61 -10.06
N ALA A 66 1.90 14.98 -9.29
CA ALA A 66 3.17 14.51 -9.82
C ALA A 66 2.98 13.21 -10.61
N LYS A 67 3.94 12.92 -11.48
CA LYS A 67 3.87 11.74 -12.35
C LYS A 67 4.13 10.48 -11.54
N SER A 68 3.34 9.43 -11.75
CA SER A 68 3.58 8.13 -11.12
C SER A 68 4.83 7.44 -11.69
N GLY A 69 5.44 6.57 -10.88
CA GLY A 69 6.52 5.70 -11.34
C GLY A 69 6.00 4.67 -12.35
N LEU A 70 6.87 4.24 -13.27
CA LEU A 70 6.54 3.17 -14.19
C LEU A 70 6.65 1.80 -13.50
N PRO A 71 5.87 0.80 -13.92
CA PRO A 71 6.02 -0.56 -13.41
C PRO A 71 7.37 -1.15 -13.80
N GLY A 72 7.82 -2.12 -13.01
CA GLY A 72 8.94 -2.98 -13.37
C GLY A 72 8.62 -3.82 -14.60
N LEU A 73 9.67 -4.36 -15.22
CA LEU A 73 9.57 -5.21 -16.40
C LEU A 73 10.41 -6.48 -16.20
N GLY A 74 10.14 -7.49 -17.03
CA GLY A 74 10.96 -8.70 -17.06
C GLY A 74 12.40 -8.41 -17.49
N LYS A 75 13.28 -9.39 -17.31
CA LYS A 75 14.74 -9.25 -17.52
C LYS A 75 15.40 -8.32 -16.50
N ASN A 76 14.92 -8.35 -15.25
CA ASN A 76 15.42 -7.52 -14.13
C ASN A 76 15.42 -6.02 -14.45
N LYS A 77 14.42 -5.55 -15.20
CA LYS A 77 14.35 -4.14 -15.63
C LYS A 77 13.50 -3.36 -14.66
N THR A 78 14.13 -2.48 -13.89
CA THR A 78 13.44 -1.58 -12.96
C THR A 78 12.66 -0.49 -13.71
N GLY A 79 11.47 -0.17 -13.22
CA GLY A 79 10.63 0.90 -13.73
C GLY A 79 11.27 2.28 -13.52
N LYS A 80 11.03 3.21 -14.45
CA LYS A 80 11.53 4.59 -14.32
C LYS A 80 10.79 5.34 -13.22
N SER A 81 11.51 6.19 -12.49
CA SER A 81 10.92 7.11 -11.54
C SER A 81 10.02 8.15 -12.21
N GLY A 82 8.95 8.51 -11.52
CA GLY A 82 8.06 9.60 -11.89
C GLY A 82 8.78 10.95 -11.80
N ALA A 83 8.40 11.85 -12.69
CA ALA A 83 8.94 13.21 -12.71
C ALA A 83 8.42 14.02 -11.52
N THR A 84 9.34 14.63 -10.79
CA THR A 84 9.04 15.61 -9.73
C THR A 84 8.44 16.86 -10.35
N VAL A 85 7.41 17.40 -9.70
CA VAL A 85 6.78 18.67 -10.08
C VAL A 85 7.20 19.73 -9.08
N VAL A 86 7.85 20.77 -9.59
CA VAL A 86 8.24 21.94 -8.80
C VAL A 86 7.24 23.06 -9.03
N ILE A 87 6.62 23.52 -7.95
CA ILE A 87 5.67 24.63 -7.96
C ILE A 87 6.39 25.82 -7.32
N LYS A 88 6.65 26.85 -8.12
CA LYS A 88 7.28 28.07 -7.61
C LYS A 88 6.27 28.92 -6.84
N VAL A 89 6.66 29.38 -5.66
CA VAL A 89 5.86 30.25 -4.78
C VAL A 89 6.68 31.48 -4.38
N PRO A 90 6.05 32.62 -4.06
CA PRO A 90 6.75 33.78 -3.52
C PRO A 90 7.51 33.46 -2.23
N CYS A 91 8.64 34.12 -2.01
CA CYS A 91 9.34 34.08 -0.73
C CYS A 91 8.43 34.61 0.40
N GLY A 92 8.45 33.93 1.55
CA GLY A 92 7.57 34.25 2.68
C GLY A 92 6.19 33.57 2.64
N THR A 93 5.91 32.74 1.62
CA THR A 93 4.69 31.93 1.56
C THR A 93 4.65 30.93 2.73
N THR A 94 3.59 30.99 3.54
CA THR A 94 3.35 30.03 4.62
C THR A 94 2.40 28.93 4.14
N VAL A 95 2.69 27.68 4.49
CA VAL A 95 1.93 26.51 4.03
C VAL A 95 1.36 25.76 5.22
N TRP A 96 0.03 25.55 5.23
CA TRP A 96 -0.68 24.78 6.23
C TRP A 96 -1.42 23.60 5.59
N ARG A 97 -1.51 22.49 6.32
CA ARG A 97 -2.36 21.38 5.92
C ARG A 97 -3.82 21.78 6.13
N PHE A 98 -4.60 21.79 5.06
CA PHE A 98 -6.04 21.92 5.14
C PHE A 98 -6.67 20.52 5.14
N LEU A 99 -7.47 20.20 6.16
CA LEU A 99 -8.28 18.98 6.17
C LEU A 99 -9.68 19.35 5.69
N ASP A 100 -10.05 18.88 4.50
CA ASP A 100 -11.40 19.05 3.98
C ASP A 100 -12.37 18.15 4.77
N PRO A 101 -13.34 18.72 5.51
CA PRO A 101 -14.28 17.92 6.32
C PRO A 101 -15.25 17.09 5.47
N SER A 102 -15.44 17.45 4.19
CA SER A 102 -16.27 16.74 3.22
C SER A 102 -15.53 15.65 2.45
N ALA A 103 -14.20 15.55 2.58
CA ALA A 103 -13.45 14.52 1.87
C ALA A 103 -13.77 13.13 2.43
N PRO A 104 -13.99 12.11 1.58
CA PRO A 104 -14.24 10.76 2.04
C PRO A 104 -13.05 10.27 2.85
N LYS A 105 -13.30 9.81 4.09
CA LYS A 105 -12.29 9.19 4.94
C LYS A 105 -11.85 7.90 4.25
N VAL A 106 -10.62 7.87 3.72
CA VAL A 106 -10.04 6.63 3.21
C VAL A 106 -9.67 5.77 4.41
N GLU A 107 -10.57 4.88 4.80
CA GLU A 107 -10.26 3.81 5.75
C GLU A 107 -9.20 2.93 5.09
N LYS A 108 -7.99 2.89 5.63
CA LYS A 108 -6.97 1.96 5.17
C LYS A 108 -7.55 0.55 5.32
N PRO A 109 -7.51 -0.31 4.28
CA PRO A 109 -7.96 -1.68 4.44
C PRO A 109 -7.06 -2.33 5.50
N SER A 110 -7.67 -2.64 6.65
CA SER A 110 -7.05 -3.43 7.70
C SER A 110 -6.79 -4.82 7.11
N GLN A 111 -5.55 -5.06 6.67
CA GLN A 111 -5.10 -6.39 6.27
C GLN A 111 -5.02 -7.27 7.52
N LYS A 112 -6.16 -7.79 7.97
CA LYS A 112 -6.21 -8.99 8.78
C LYS A 112 -6.20 -10.18 7.82
N MET A 113 -5.01 -10.63 7.41
CA MET A 113 -4.89 -11.97 6.81
C MET A 113 -5.07 -12.98 7.94
N PRO A 114 -6.06 -13.90 7.89
CA PRO A 114 -6.03 -15.05 8.77
C PRO A 114 -4.84 -15.91 8.32
N LEU A 115 -3.85 -16.09 9.21
CA LEU A 115 -2.85 -17.12 9.03
C LEU A 115 -3.59 -18.46 9.06
N LEU A 116 -3.81 -19.10 7.91
CA LEU A 116 -4.09 -20.53 7.88
C LEU A 116 -2.83 -21.22 8.41
N ARG A 117 -2.85 -21.60 9.70
CA ARG A 117 -1.95 -22.66 10.17
C ARG A 117 -2.47 -23.95 9.55
N SER A 118 -1.74 -24.48 8.57
CA SER A 118 -1.96 -25.85 8.08
C SER A 118 -1.66 -26.80 9.24
N ASN A 119 -2.68 -27.54 9.67
CA ASN A 119 -2.52 -28.70 10.54
C ASN A 119 -1.97 -29.85 9.70
N HIS A 120 -0.69 -29.79 9.36
CA HIS A 120 0.08 -30.93 8.93
C HIS A 120 1.43 -30.77 9.61
N ASP A 121 1.58 -31.48 10.72
CA ASP A 121 2.77 -32.24 11.10
C ASP A 121 2.66 -32.57 12.58
N LYS A 122 2.15 -33.79 12.84
CA LYS A 122 2.59 -34.76 13.85
C LYS A 122 1.49 -35.78 14.08
N GLU A 123 1.54 -36.85 13.29
CA GLU A 123 1.31 -38.19 13.82
C GLU A 123 2.42 -38.45 14.85
N GLU A 124 2.06 -38.57 16.12
CA GLU A 124 2.71 -39.46 17.08
C GLU A 124 1.54 -40.14 17.80
N ILE A 125 1.40 -41.43 17.49
CA ILE A 125 0.54 -42.38 18.16
C ILE A 125 1.24 -42.70 19.48
N GLU A 126 0.66 -42.31 20.61
CA GLU A 126 0.86 -42.98 21.88
C GLU A 126 -0.52 -43.35 22.41
N ASP A 127 -0.74 -44.65 22.44
CA ASP A 127 -1.85 -45.32 23.09
C ASP A 127 -1.84 -44.97 24.57
N ASP A 128 -2.98 -44.54 25.11
CA ASP A 128 -3.33 -44.79 26.52
C ASP A 128 -4.86 -44.75 26.64
N ASP A 129 -5.41 -45.95 26.53
CA ASP A 129 -6.78 -46.34 26.89
C ASP A 129 -7.03 -46.08 28.37
N GLU A 130 -7.63 -44.94 28.79
CA GLU A 130 -8.27 -44.90 30.12
C GLU A 130 -9.33 -43.81 30.42
N GLU A 131 -9.84 -43.04 29.45
CA GLU A 131 -10.84 -41.99 29.74
C GLU A 131 -12.27 -42.25 29.23
N LEU A 132 -12.60 -43.51 28.89
CA LEU A 132 -13.93 -43.90 28.41
C LEU A 132 -14.91 -44.42 29.49
N GLN A 133 -14.52 -44.52 30.76
CA GLN A 133 -15.41 -45.07 31.81
C GLN A 133 -16.17 -44.01 32.65
N GLU A 134 -15.77 -42.74 32.66
CA GLU A 134 -16.38 -41.77 33.56
C GLU A 134 -17.67 -41.12 33.01
N ASN A 135 -17.86 -41.14 31.68
CA ASN A 135 -18.97 -40.44 31.03
C ASN A 135 -20.24 -41.29 30.81
N GLU A 136 -20.21 -42.60 31.02
CA GLU A 136 -21.41 -43.47 30.99
C GLU A 136 -22.12 -43.56 32.36
N ALA A 137 -21.41 -43.35 33.46
CA ALA A 137 -22.00 -43.31 34.80
C ALA A 137 -22.85 -42.04 35.02
N LEU A 138 -22.47 -40.91 34.42
CA LEU A 138 -23.21 -39.64 34.53
C LEU A 138 -24.46 -39.58 33.63
N LYS A 139 -24.50 -40.36 32.53
CA LYS A 139 -25.67 -40.42 31.63
C LYS A 139 -26.78 -41.32 32.15
N SER A 140 -26.47 -42.35 32.93
CA SER A 140 -27.45 -43.25 33.55
C SER A 140 -28.09 -42.67 34.82
N ALA A 141 -27.41 -41.78 35.54
CA ALA A 141 -27.92 -41.15 36.77
C ALA A 141 -28.98 -40.04 36.53
N LYS A 142 -29.01 -39.40 35.36
CA LYS A 142 -29.91 -38.26 35.05
C LYS A 142 -31.28 -38.63 34.48
N ILE A 143 -31.55 -39.93 34.24
CA ILE A 143 -32.82 -40.41 33.66
C ILE A 143 -33.82 -40.89 34.74
N ARG A 144 -33.44 -40.88 36.04
CA ARG A 144 -34.26 -41.49 37.11
C ARG A 144 -34.82 -40.57 38.19
N GLN A 145 -34.76 -39.25 38.03
CA GLN A 145 -35.50 -38.34 38.92
C GLN A 145 -36.64 -37.67 38.15
N ARG A 146 -37.84 -38.17 38.47
CA ARG A 146 -39.15 -37.51 38.31
C ARG A 146 -39.20 -36.24 39.16
#